data_AF-A0AAN5KTT4-F1
#
_entry.id   AF-A0AAN5KTT4-F1
#
_cell.length_a   1.000
_cell.length_b   1.000
_cell.length_c   1.000
_cell.angle_alpha   90.00
_cell.angle_beta   90.00
_cell.angle_gamma   90.00
#
_symmetry.space_group_name_H-M   'P 1'
#
loop_
_entity.id
_entity.type
_entity.pdbx_description
1 polymer ?
#
loop_
_entity_poly.entity_id
_entity_poly.type
_entity_poly.pdbx_seq_one_letter_code
_entity_poly.pdbx_strand_id
1 'polypeptide(L)' 'QKTIEGINLTDYVLKNLKEIWVGPRHDDSMINKIQLLLKKYGYRAENIEIKKYYSPYA' A
#
# COMPACT_ATOMS: atom_id res chain seq x y z
N GLN A 1 -7.39 -10.36 -34.97
CA GLN A 1 -7.93 -10.01 -33.63
C GLN A 1 -6.97 -8.99 -33.03
N LYS A 2 -7.43 -7.78 -32.66
CA LYS A 2 -6.60 -6.80 -31.94
C LYS A 2 -6.84 -7.04 -30.44
N THR A 3 -5.87 -7.60 -29.74
CA THR A 3 -5.88 -7.71 -28.28
C THR A 3 -5.71 -6.30 -27.72
N ILE A 4 -6.76 -5.76 -27.11
CA ILE A 4 -6.64 -4.59 -26.24
C ILE A 4 -5.82 -5.10 -25.06
N GLU A 5 -4.57 -4.64 -24.92
CA GLU A 5 -3.74 -4.93 -23.75
C GLU A 5 -4.51 -4.46 -22.52
N GLY A 6 -5.16 -5.40 -21.84
CA GLY A 6 -5.90 -5.13 -20.63
C GLY A 6 -4.91 -4.58 -19.62
N ILE A 7 -5.16 -3.36 -19.15
CA ILE A 7 -4.39 -2.80 -18.04
C ILE A 7 -4.55 -3.79 -16.88
N ASN A 8 -3.44 -4.38 -16.44
CA ASN A 8 -3.42 -5.14 -15.20
C ASN A 8 -3.78 -4.17 -14.08
N LEU A 9 -5.03 -4.27 -13.59
CA LEU A 9 -5.58 -3.41 -12.55
C LEU A 9 -4.70 -3.38 -11.30
N THR A 10 -4.07 -4.50 -10.98
CA THR A 10 -3.13 -4.61 -9.86
C THR A 10 -1.92 -3.70 -10.07
N ASP A 11 -1.29 -3.74 -11.25
CA ASP A 11 -0.14 -2.90 -11.57
C ASP A 11 -0.53 -1.42 -11.63
N TYR A 12 -1.72 -1.10 -12.16
CA TYR A 12 -2.24 0.26 -12.18
C TYR A 12 -2.46 0.80 -10.77
N VAL A 13 -3.12 0.04 -9.90
CA VAL A 13 -3.35 0.43 -8.50
C VAL A 13 -2.02 0.63 -7.79
N LEU A 14 -1.09 -0.31 -7.91
CA LEU A 14 0.19 -0.26 -7.22
C LEU A 14 1.11 0.86 -7.73
N LYS A 15 1.04 1.19 -9.04
CA LYS A 15 1.76 2.33 -9.61
C LYS A 15 1.22 3.68 -9.11
N ASN A 16 -0.08 3.75 -8.81
CA ASN A 16 -0.75 4.97 -8.37
C ASN A 16 -0.98 5.03 -6.85
N LEU A 17 -0.62 3.98 -6.11
CA LEU A 17 -0.76 3.94 -4.65
C LEU A 17 0.18 4.95 -4.01
N LYS A 18 -0.38 5.90 -3.25
CA LYS A 18 0.35 6.95 -2.55
C LYS A 18 0.35 6.78 -1.04
N GLU A 19 -0.71 6.18 -0.49
CA GLU A 19 -0.92 6.14 0.95
C GLU A 19 -1.62 4.85 1.39
N ILE A 20 -1.25 4.33 2.56
CA ILE A 20 -1.89 3.20 3.23
C ILE A 20 -2.22 3.62 4.67
N TRP A 21 -3.48 3.42 5.07
CA TRP A 21 -3.94 3.69 6.43
C TRP A 21 -4.11 2.39 7.20
N VAL A 22 -3.44 2.29 8.34
CA VAL A 22 -3.48 1.13 9.23
C VAL A 22 -4.44 1.43 10.37
N GLY A 23 -5.41 0.54 10.61
CA GLY A 23 -6.40 0.72 11.67
C GLY A 23 -5.78 0.78 13.09
N PRO A 24 -6.49 1.37 14.07
CA PRO A 24 -5.98 1.64 15.41
C PRO A 24 -5.70 0.38 16.23
N ARG A 25 -6.36 -0.74 15.89
CA ARG A 25 -6.21 -2.04 16.59
C ARG A 25 -4.87 -2.73 16.29
N HIS A 26 -4.12 -2.26 15.30
CA HIS A 26 -2.84 -2.85 14.97
C HIS A 26 -1.71 -2.15 15.73
N ASP A 27 -0.73 -2.94 16.13
CA ASP A 27 0.51 -2.43 16.71
C ASP A 27 1.33 -1.66 15.67
N ASP A 28 2.31 -0.90 16.16
CA ASP A 28 3.20 -0.13 15.29
C ASP A 28 4.12 -1.04 14.45
N SER A 29 4.23 -2.33 14.83
CA SER A 29 4.95 -3.34 14.04
C SER A 29 4.29 -3.58 12.67
N MET A 30 2.98 -3.32 12.53
CA MET A 30 2.27 -3.46 11.27
C MET A 30 2.81 -2.54 10.18
N ILE A 31 3.16 -1.30 10.53
CA ILE A 31 3.77 -0.35 9.57
C ILE A 31 5.07 -0.92 9.02
N ASN A 32 5.94 -1.43 9.91
CA ASN A 32 7.22 -2.02 9.52
C ASN A 32 7.02 -3.28 8.64
N LYS A 33 6.02 -4.11 8.93
CA LYS A 33 5.68 -5.28 8.11
C LYS A 33 5.21 -4.88 6.71
N ILE A 34 4.36 -3.87 6.59
CA ILE A 34 3.89 -3.35 5.29
C ILE A 34 5.07 -2.80 4.48
N GLN A 35 5.94 -1.99 5.11
CA GLN A 35 7.15 -1.47 4.47
C GLN A 35 8.07 -2.59 3.97
N LEU A 36 8.30 -3.62 4.80
CA LEU A 36 9.13 -4.77 4.44
C LEU A 36 8.56 -5.52 3.22
N LEU A 37 7.24 -5.74 3.20
CA LEU A 37 6.58 -6.43 2.09
C LEU A 37 6.64 -5.60 0.80
N LEU A 38 6.38 -4.29 0.88
CA LEU A 38 6.47 -3.41 -0.28
C LEU A 38 7.89 -3.44 -0.89
N LYS A 39 8.92 -3.36 -0.05
CA LYS A 39 10.32 -3.48 -0.50
C LYS A 39 10.62 -4.85 -1.12
N LYS A 40 10.19 -5.94 -0.46
CA LYS A 40 10.44 -7.32 -0.92
C LYS A 40 9.88 -7.58 -2.32
N TYR A 41 8.74 -7.01 -2.67
CA TYR A 41 8.11 -7.17 -3.98
C TYR A 41 8.48 -6.07 -4.98
N GLY A 42 9.47 -5.23 -4.67
CA GLY A 42 9.95 -4.20 -5.58
C GLY A 42 9.00 -3.01 -5.75
N TYR A 43 8.02 -2.85 -4.86
CA TYR A 43 7.18 -1.67 -4.84
C TYR A 43 7.94 -0.50 -4.22
N ARG A 44 7.61 0.72 -4.66
CA ARG A 44 8.23 1.97 -4.23
C ARG A 44 7.83 2.32 -2.80
N ALA A 45 8.26 1.52 -1.82
CA ALA A 45 7.90 1.66 -0.42
C ALA A 45 8.26 3.05 0.14
N GLU A 46 9.32 3.67 -0.37
CA GLU A 46 9.77 5.01 0.02
C GLU A 46 8.85 6.13 -0.48
N ASN A 47 7.99 5.84 -1.46
CA ASN A 47 7.05 6.77 -2.06
C ASN A 47 5.60 6.56 -1.58
N ILE A 48 5.37 5.53 -0.79
CA ILE A 48 4.06 5.19 -0.23
C ILE A 48 4.07 5.58 1.24
N GLU A 49 3.25 6.56 1.59
CA GLU A 49 3.11 6.99 2.98
C GLU A 49 2.26 5.97 3.75
N ILE A 50 2.75 5.46 4.88
CA ILE A 50 2.01 4.51 5.70
C ILE A 50 1.71 5.17 7.03
N LYS A 51 0.42 5.42 7.29
CA LYS A 51 -0.05 6.10 8.50
C LYS A 51 -0.86 5.17 9.35
N LYS A 52 -0.79 5.38 10.67
CA LYS A 52 -1.75 4.79 11.59
C LYS A 52 -2.95 5.72 11.73
N TYR A 53 -4.13 5.17 11.50
CA TYR A 53 -5.38 5.86 11.78
C TYR A 53 -5.65 5.80 13.28
N TYR A 54 -5.70 6.97 13.90
CA TYR A 54 -6.21 7.14 15.25
C TYR A 54 -7.61 7.71 15.13
N SER A 55 -8.62 6.90 15.47
CA SER A 55 -9.99 7.41 15.56
C SER A 55 -10.05 8.43 16.69
N PRO A 56 -10.62 9.63 16.48
CA PRO A 56 -10.83 10.60 17.55
C PRO A 56 -11.89 10.16 18.57
N TYR A 57 -12.58 9.03 18.30
CA TYR A 57 -13.62 8.45 19.15
C TYR A 57 -13.18 7.14 19.83
N ALA A 58 -11.88 6.82 19.83
CA ALA A 58 -11.32 5.64 20.48
C ALA A 58 -11.08 5.85 21.99
#